data_AF-A0A5D2BJ09-F1
#
_entry.id   AF-A0A5D2BJ09-F1
#
_cell.length_a   1.000
_cell.length_b   1.000
_cell.length_c   1.000
_cell.angle_alpha   90.00
_cell.angle_beta   90.00
_cell.angle_gamma   90.00
#
_symmetry.space_group_name_H-M   'P 1'
#
loop_
_entity.id
_entity.type
_entity.pdbx_description
1 polymer ?
#
loop_
_entity_poly.entity_id
_entity_poly.type
_entity_poly.pdbx_seq_one_letter_code
_entity_poly.pdbx_strand_id
1 'polypeptide(L)'
;MGIPSAIIRALKLSAAAYLFSVLLLVFLPHHFSTDLKLGNFFTQHIISYAACFSMFLCWELTHHLHQVLHTKRFIFAPPKGSAAAETNPSEPLLATLEECSPASPLKYLAYLDLCMVCENNVDYWRRAAFFEETGETYKRVAAVCLRPLEQLASKLVQGFECSSDDKIFSISDQLQSPTNPRQNSKCHELVNDFQVYTWSARALASLTSRSRKEDRFGVAQLSGSNAAAISTLIACLLAVETLMGKKISLQPSHQLMGAFSTKSATFSTGRRDVRTGKRRDDPLYSKAYAMADVLRTSIYGIVSAFHHEMLNSAKAGLLEKDWITSSKPPFGTRELLLQKLHLFLDFQAS
;
A
#
# COMPACT_ATOMS: atom_id res chain seq x y z
N MET A 1 6.09 10.48 -5.01
CA MET A 1 6.50 10.76 -3.61
C MET A 1 7.54 11.86 -3.61
N GLY A 2 7.53 12.77 -2.66
CA GLY A 2 8.55 13.83 -2.53
C GLY A 2 8.23 15.15 -3.22
N ILE A 3 7.69 15.16 -4.45
CA ILE A 3 7.48 16.40 -5.23
C ILE A 3 6.61 17.44 -4.50
N PRO A 4 5.44 17.10 -3.92
CA PRO A 4 4.63 18.08 -3.18
C PRO A 4 5.33 18.60 -1.92
N SER A 5 6.07 17.73 -1.22
CA SER A 5 6.85 18.09 -0.03
C SER A 5 8.02 19.01 -0.37
N ALA A 6 8.75 18.70 -1.45
CA ALA A 6 9.85 19.50 -1.98
C ALA A 6 9.35 20.88 -2.43
N ILE A 7 8.18 20.96 -3.07
CA ILE A 7 7.53 22.22 -3.44
C ILE A 7 7.22 23.04 -2.17
N ILE A 8 6.59 22.44 -1.15
CA ILE A 8 6.27 23.11 0.11
C ILE A 8 7.55 23.60 0.82
N ARG A 9 8.62 22.81 0.80
CA ARG A 9 9.89 23.14 1.46
C ARG A 9 10.64 24.24 0.72
N ALA A 10 10.69 24.17 -0.60
CA ALA A 10 11.24 25.21 -1.47
C ALA A 10 10.44 26.52 -1.33
N LEU A 11 9.11 26.46 -1.20
CA LEU A 11 8.26 27.63 -0.90
C LEU A 11 8.60 28.25 0.46
N LYS A 12 8.77 27.44 1.51
CA LYS A 12 9.14 27.94 2.85
C LYS A 12 10.52 28.59 2.86
N LEU A 13 11.51 27.96 2.23
CA LEU A 13 12.89 28.46 2.18
C LEU A 13 13.00 29.72 1.31
N SER A 14 12.33 29.76 0.16
CA SER A 14 12.27 30.96 -0.69
C SER A 14 11.55 32.12 0.01
N ALA A 15 10.48 31.86 0.76
CA ALA A 15 9.81 32.88 1.57
C ALA A 15 10.72 33.43 2.69
N ALA A 16 11.46 32.56 3.38
CA ALA A 16 12.42 32.97 4.40
C ALA A 16 13.58 33.80 3.80
N ALA A 17 14.13 33.36 2.65
CA ALA A 17 15.16 34.10 1.93
C ALA A 17 14.66 35.46 1.43
N TYR A 18 13.40 35.54 0.98
CA TYR A 18 12.75 36.79 0.59
C TYR A 18 12.65 37.75 1.77
N LEU A 19 12.13 37.29 2.92
CA LEU A 19 12.03 38.11 4.13
C LEU A 19 13.41 38.63 4.58
N PHE A 20 14.43 37.78 4.53
CA PHE A 20 15.80 38.17 4.87
C PHE A 20 16.37 39.21 3.90
N SER A 21 16.09 39.07 2.60
CA SER A 21 16.52 40.04 1.58
C SER A 21 15.86 41.42 1.75
N VAL A 22 14.57 41.45 2.13
CA VAL A 22 13.84 42.69 2.46
C VAL A 22 14.41 43.32 3.73
N LEU A 23 14.71 42.51 4.75
CA LEU A 23 15.28 42.99 6.00
C LEU A 23 16.69 43.59 5.80
N LEU A 24 17.56 42.88 5.07
CA LEU A 24 18.89 43.38 4.68
C LEU A 24 18.82 44.72 3.94
N LEU A 25 17.84 44.88 3.05
CA LEU A 25 17.67 46.10 2.28
C LEU A 25 17.17 47.28 3.13
N VAL A 26 16.39 47.01 4.18
CA VAL A 26 15.99 48.02 5.20
C VAL A 26 17.17 48.43 6.07
N PHE A 27 18.11 47.52 6.35
CA PHE A 27 19.30 47.79 7.17
C PHE A 27 20.53 48.29 6.37
N LEU A 28 20.49 48.30 5.03
CA LEU A 28 21.58 48.82 4.22
C LEU A 28 21.64 50.36 4.33
N PRO A 29 22.85 50.97 4.42
CA PRO A 29 23.00 52.41 4.56
C PRO A 29 22.32 53.15 3.40
N HIS A 30 21.64 54.25 3.74
CA HIS A 30 20.81 55.13 2.88
C HIS A 30 21.51 55.73 1.64
N HIS A 31 22.74 55.31 1.33
CA HIS A 31 23.58 55.85 0.28
C HIS A 31 23.31 55.25 -1.11
N PHE A 32 22.54 54.15 -1.19
CA PHE A 32 22.07 53.57 -2.46
C PHE A 32 20.70 54.13 -2.92
N SER A 33 20.12 55.05 -2.15
CA SER A 33 18.80 55.65 -2.38
C SER A 33 18.85 56.78 -3.42
N THR A 34 19.38 56.53 -4.62
CA THR A 34 19.23 57.47 -5.75
C THR A 34 18.70 56.75 -6.99
N ASP A 35 17.50 57.16 -7.41
CA ASP A 35 16.83 56.89 -8.69
C ASP A 35 16.45 55.45 -9.10
N LEU A 36 15.99 54.62 -8.16
CA LEU A 36 15.23 53.42 -8.51
C LEU A 36 13.74 53.74 -8.69
N LYS A 37 13.28 53.85 -9.94
CA LYS A 37 11.85 53.81 -10.29
C LYS A 37 11.21 52.61 -9.59
N LEU A 38 10.22 52.87 -8.73
CA LEU A 38 9.56 51.88 -7.88
C LEU A 38 9.18 50.58 -8.63
N GLY A 39 8.79 50.70 -9.91
CA GLY A 39 8.49 49.55 -10.79
C GLY A 39 9.68 48.63 -11.05
N ASN A 40 10.88 49.17 -11.31
CA ASN A 40 12.08 48.36 -11.58
C ASN A 40 12.53 47.57 -10.34
N PHE A 41 12.32 48.15 -9.15
CA PHE A 41 12.61 47.50 -7.88
C PHE A 41 11.70 46.29 -7.64
N PHE A 42 10.39 46.43 -7.83
CA PHE A 42 9.46 45.30 -7.73
C PHE A 42 9.77 44.20 -8.75
N THR A 43 10.12 44.56 -10.00
CA THR A 43 10.52 43.58 -11.02
C THR A 43 11.79 42.83 -10.62
N GLN A 44 12.80 43.50 -10.08
CA GLN A 44 14.02 42.86 -9.60
C GLN A 44 13.77 41.91 -8.42
N HIS A 45 12.87 42.26 -7.50
CA HIS A 45 12.49 41.38 -6.39
C HIS A 45 11.73 40.14 -6.84
N ILE A 46 10.83 40.25 -7.82
CA ILE A 46 10.12 39.10 -8.39
C ILE A 46 11.09 38.15 -9.09
N ILE A 47 12.03 38.69 -9.88
CA ILE A 47 13.05 37.89 -10.58
C ILE A 47 13.97 37.20 -9.58
N SER A 48 14.43 37.91 -8.54
CA SER A 48 15.26 37.35 -7.47
C SER A 48 14.52 36.24 -6.70
N TYR A 49 13.25 36.45 -6.37
CA TYR A 49 12.41 35.45 -5.73
C TYR A 49 12.25 34.19 -6.61
N ALA A 50 11.95 34.38 -7.90
CA ALA A 50 11.82 33.28 -8.85
C ALA A 50 13.13 32.50 -9.04
N ALA A 51 14.27 33.20 -9.09
CA ALA A 51 15.59 32.58 -9.20
C ALA A 51 15.95 31.77 -7.94
N CYS A 52 15.74 32.33 -6.76
CA CYS A 52 15.94 31.63 -5.48
C CYS A 52 15.02 30.43 -5.36
N PHE A 53 13.73 30.57 -5.68
CA PHE A 53 12.78 29.46 -5.69
C PHE A 53 13.22 28.35 -6.65
N SER A 54 13.65 28.69 -7.87
CA SER A 54 14.14 27.72 -8.84
C SER A 54 15.39 26.99 -8.34
N MET A 55 16.36 27.71 -7.75
CA MET A 55 17.56 27.09 -7.18
C MET A 55 17.24 26.13 -6.03
N PHE A 56 16.39 26.54 -5.08
CA PHE A 56 15.98 25.66 -3.97
C PHE A 56 15.15 24.46 -4.44
N LEU A 57 14.27 24.67 -5.43
CA LEU A 57 13.50 23.58 -6.03
C LEU A 57 14.42 22.58 -6.74
N CYS A 58 15.36 23.06 -7.56
CA CYS A 58 16.36 22.21 -8.21
C CYS A 58 17.24 21.47 -7.19
N TRP A 59 17.64 22.14 -6.10
CA TRP A 59 18.41 21.54 -5.01
C TRP A 59 17.65 20.41 -4.32
N GLU A 60 16.42 20.66 -3.85
CA GLU A 60 15.59 19.63 -3.20
C GLU A 60 15.22 18.51 -4.18
N LEU A 61 14.95 18.81 -5.45
CA LEU A 61 14.68 17.81 -6.47
C LEU A 61 15.92 16.94 -6.74
N THR A 62 17.11 17.54 -6.84
CA THR A 62 18.37 16.81 -7.01
C THR A 62 18.70 16.00 -5.78
N HIS A 63 18.47 16.53 -4.58
CA HIS A 63 18.65 15.80 -3.32
C HIS A 63 17.70 14.59 -3.25
N HIS A 64 16.42 14.76 -3.59
CA HIS A 64 15.48 13.64 -3.65
C HIS A 64 15.82 12.64 -4.76
N LEU A 65 16.25 13.10 -5.93
CA LEU A 65 16.67 12.24 -7.03
C LEU A 65 17.94 11.47 -6.65
N HIS A 66 18.89 12.12 -5.99
CA HIS A 66 20.12 11.51 -5.47
C HIS A 66 19.79 10.48 -4.39
N GLN A 67 18.87 10.77 -3.48
CA GLN A 67 18.36 9.83 -2.49
C GLN A 67 17.71 8.61 -3.19
N VAL A 68 16.86 8.83 -4.19
CA VAL A 68 16.23 7.74 -4.96
C VAL A 68 17.26 6.92 -5.75
N LEU A 69 18.26 7.55 -6.37
CA LEU A 69 19.32 6.87 -7.13
C LEU A 69 20.23 6.05 -6.21
N HIS A 70 20.65 6.59 -5.06
CA HIS A 70 21.42 5.85 -4.06
C HIS A 70 20.59 4.76 -3.35
N THR A 71 19.26 4.90 -3.27
CA THR A 71 18.38 3.82 -2.78
C THR A 71 18.22 2.68 -3.77
N LYS A 72 18.51 2.87 -5.06
CA LYS A 72 18.36 1.80 -6.06
C LYS A 72 19.39 0.67 -5.88
N ARG A 73 20.32 0.75 -4.89
CA ARG A 73 21.11 -0.41 -4.47
C ARG A 73 21.83 -0.40 -3.11
N PHE A 74 21.87 0.64 -2.27
CA PHE A 74 22.88 0.64 -1.17
C PHE A 74 22.54 1.28 0.20
N ILE A 75 21.27 1.57 0.53
CA ILE A 75 20.99 2.10 1.90
C ILE A 75 20.83 0.98 2.93
N PHE A 76 20.16 -0.12 2.58
CA PHE A 76 19.85 -1.18 3.55
C PHE A 76 20.64 -2.48 3.35
N ALA A 77 21.36 -2.60 2.23
CA ALA A 77 22.22 -3.75 1.97
C ALA A 77 23.65 -3.46 2.45
N PRO A 78 24.20 -4.24 3.39
CA PRO A 78 25.60 -4.13 3.74
C PRO A 78 26.50 -4.47 2.54
N PRO A 79 27.69 -3.86 2.42
CA PRO A 79 28.60 -4.14 1.31
C PRO A 79 29.01 -5.61 1.30
N LYS A 80 29.10 -6.20 0.11
CA LYS A 80 29.50 -7.61 -0.07
C LYS A 80 30.89 -7.85 0.53
N GLY A 81 31.02 -8.90 1.34
CA GLY A 81 32.26 -9.24 2.06
C GLY A 81 32.46 -8.50 3.39
N SER A 82 31.45 -7.75 3.86
CA SER A 82 31.42 -7.28 5.25
C SER A 82 30.84 -8.34 6.19
N ALA A 83 31.28 -8.34 7.45
CA ALA A 83 30.75 -9.25 8.48
C ALA A 83 29.22 -9.15 8.62
N ALA A 84 28.64 -7.96 8.42
CA ALA A 84 27.19 -7.75 8.43
C ALA A 84 26.49 -8.38 7.22
N ALA A 85 27.13 -8.42 6.04
CA ALA A 85 26.58 -9.10 4.87
C ALA A 85 26.58 -10.62 4.99
N GLU A 86 27.51 -11.17 5.78
CA GLU A 86 27.65 -12.61 6.02
C GLU A 86 26.77 -13.12 7.16
N THR A 87 26.54 -12.30 8.19
CA THR A 87 25.80 -12.72 9.39
C THR A 87 24.34 -12.29 9.41
N ASN A 88 24.01 -11.06 8.97
CA ASN A 88 22.62 -10.59 8.96
C ASN A 88 22.39 -9.46 7.93
N PRO A 89 22.18 -9.79 6.65
CA PRO A 89 22.04 -8.80 5.59
C PRO A 89 20.67 -8.10 5.55
N SER A 90 19.74 -8.51 6.43
CA SER A 90 18.37 -8.00 6.52
C SER A 90 18.13 -7.08 7.72
N GLU A 91 19.01 -7.08 8.73
CA GLU A 91 18.81 -6.30 9.96
C GLU A 91 18.63 -4.79 9.72
N PRO A 92 19.46 -4.12 8.88
CA PRO A 92 19.30 -2.67 8.67
C PRO A 92 17.96 -2.32 8.02
N LEU A 93 17.45 -3.19 7.15
CA LEU A 93 16.14 -3.06 6.52
C LEU A 93 15.01 -3.24 7.54
N LEU A 94 15.11 -4.28 8.37
CA LEU A 94 14.10 -4.60 9.38
C LEU A 94 14.03 -3.56 10.49
N ALA A 95 15.17 -3.15 11.04
CA ALA A 95 15.25 -2.08 12.03
C ALA A 95 14.59 -0.79 11.50
N THR A 96 14.85 -0.45 10.23
CA THR A 96 14.23 0.72 9.59
C THR A 96 12.69 0.57 9.51
N LEU A 97 12.19 -0.61 9.14
CA LEU A 97 10.75 -0.85 9.02
C LEU A 97 10.03 -0.83 10.38
N GLU A 98 10.71 -1.28 11.43
CA GLU A 98 10.20 -1.37 12.80
C GLU A 98 10.25 -0.03 13.54
N GLU A 99 11.35 0.72 13.43
CA GLU A 99 11.63 1.91 14.24
C GLU A 99 11.15 3.22 13.59
N CYS A 100 10.95 3.25 12.27
CA CYS A 100 10.68 4.51 11.58
C CYS A 100 9.24 5.01 11.73
N SER A 101 9.14 6.33 11.94
CA SER A 101 7.88 7.08 11.99
C SER A 101 7.02 6.82 10.75
N PRO A 102 5.69 6.65 10.90
CA PRO A 102 4.77 6.24 9.82
C PRO A 102 4.76 7.20 8.62
N ALA A 103 5.10 8.47 8.80
CA ALA A 103 5.13 9.48 7.73
C ALA A 103 6.55 9.75 7.16
N SER A 104 7.56 8.99 7.58
CA SER A 104 8.93 9.22 7.13
C SER A 104 9.17 8.67 5.71
N PRO A 105 9.87 9.42 4.82
CA PRO A 105 10.19 8.94 3.48
C PRO A 105 11.08 7.67 3.52
N LEU A 106 11.89 7.53 4.57
CA LEU A 106 12.75 6.37 4.79
C LEU A 106 11.94 5.07 4.91
N LYS A 107 10.79 5.11 5.59
CA LYS A 107 9.90 3.95 5.74
C LYS A 107 9.34 3.47 4.40
N TYR A 108 8.90 4.40 3.55
CA TYR A 108 8.42 4.06 2.21
C TYR A 108 9.50 3.44 1.34
N LEU A 109 10.73 3.96 1.42
CA LEU A 109 11.87 3.39 0.71
C LEU A 109 12.21 1.98 1.22
N ALA A 110 12.09 1.73 2.53
CA ALA A 110 12.30 0.41 3.10
C ALA A 110 11.24 -0.61 2.64
N TYR A 111 9.96 -0.23 2.56
CA TYR A 111 8.92 -1.12 2.00
C TYR A 111 9.14 -1.40 0.52
N LEU A 112 9.60 -0.41 -0.25
CA LEU A 112 9.94 -0.61 -1.65
C LEU A 112 11.14 -1.56 -1.82
N ASP A 113 12.21 -1.38 -1.04
CA ASP A 113 13.37 -2.29 -1.07
C ASP A 113 12.97 -3.70 -0.67
N LEU A 114 12.17 -3.86 0.39
CA LEU A 114 11.65 -5.17 0.80
C LEU A 114 10.85 -5.84 -0.33
N CYS A 115 9.93 -5.10 -0.96
CA CYS A 115 9.16 -5.61 -2.10
C CYS A 115 10.08 -6.04 -3.25
N MET A 116 11.12 -5.25 -3.55
CA MET A 116 12.08 -5.58 -4.60
C MET A 116 12.94 -6.81 -4.26
N VAL A 117 13.35 -6.99 -3.00
CA VAL A 117 14.12 -8.18 -2.56
C VAL A 117 13.27 -9.44 -2.62
N CYS A 118 11.99 -9.35 -2.25
CA CYS A 118 11.06 -10.47 -2.30
C CYS A 118 10.69 -10.87 -3.73
N GLU A 119 10.54 -9.90 -4.65
CA GLU A 119 10.12 -10.17 -6.03
C GLU A 119 11.27 -10.55 -6.95
N ASN A 120 12.43 -9.88 -6.85
CA ASN A 120 13.51 -10.03 -7.82
C ASN A 120 14.40 -11.25 -7.54
N ASN A 121 14.88 -11.88 -8.59
CA ASN A 121 15.85 -12.98 -8.49
C ASN A 121 17.29 -12.51 -8.23
N VAL A 122 17.58 -11.22 -8.38
CA VAL A 122 18.94 -10.66 -8.29
C VAL A 122 19.51 -10.76 -6.89
N ASP A 123 18.68 -10.61 -5.87
CA ASP A 123 19.08 -10.59 -4.45
C ASP A 123 18.69 -11.87 -3.71
N TYR A 124 18.88 -13.03 -4.36
CA TYR A 124 18.61 -14.34 -3.77
C TYR A 124 19.29 -14.52 -2.40
N TRP A 125 20.53 -14.06 -2.26
CA TRP A 125 21.29 -14.16 -1.01
C TRP A 125 20.66 -13.37 0.15
N ARG A 126 20.11 -12.16 -0.10
CA ARG A 126 19.39 -11.37 0.93
C ARG A 126 18.08 -12.02 1.32
N ARG A 127 17.36 -12.56 0.33
CA ARG A 127 16.08 -13.23 0.58
C ARG A 127 16.26 -14.57 1.29
N ALA A 128 17.33 -15.30 0.99
CA ALA A 128 17.69 -16.53 1.71
C ALA A 128 17.93 -16.25 3.20
N ALA A 129 18.49 -15.09 3.55
CA ALA A 129 18.66 -14.69 4.95
C ALA A 129 17.33 -14.47 5.70
N PHE A 130 16.21 -14.24 5.00
CA PHE A 130 14.90 -14.21 5.66
C PHE A 130 14.48 -15.59 6.20
N PHE A 131 14.96 -16.67 5.57
CA PHE A 131 14.70 -18.05 5.97
C PHE A 131 15.86 -18.61 6.80
N GLU A 132 16.30 -17.84 7.80
CA GLU A 132 17.30 -18.31 8.77
C GLU A 132 16.76 -19.48 9.63
N GLU A 133 17.66 -20.26 10.22
CA GLU A 133 17.33 -21.47 10.98
C GLU A 133 16.41 -21.21 12.20
N THR A 134 16.57 -20.08 12.88
CA THR A 134 15.73 -19.70 14.03
C THR A 134 14.31 -19.31 13.61
N GLY A 135 14.15 -18.87 12.37
CA GLY A 135 12.91 -18.39 11.79
C GLY A 135 12.38 -17.06 12.34
N GLU A 136 13.14 -16.37 13.20
CA GLU A 136 12.72 -15.10 13.80
C GLU A 136 12.69 -13.97 12.77
N THR A 137 13.68 -13.90 11.87
CA THR A 137 13.71 -12.93 10.77
C THR A 137 12.49 -13.07 9.86
N TYR A 138 12.08 -14.29 9.51
CA TYR A 138 10.87 -14.51 8.70
C TYR A 138 9.62 -13.97 9.40
N LYS A 139 9.44 -14.28 10.69
CA LYS A 139 8.30 -13.80 11.48
C LYS A 139 8.27 -12.27 11.55
N ARG A 140 9.43 -11.62 11.74
CA ARG A 140 9.56 -10.15 11.73
C ARG A 140 9.16 -9.56 10.38
N VAL A 141 9.69 -10.08 9.28
CA VAL A 141 9.33 -9.63 7.92
C VAL A 141 7.83 -9.80 7.67
N ALA A 142 7.27 -10.97 7.99
CA ALA A 142 5.85 -11.24 7.82
C ALA A 142 4.99 -10.28 8.65
N ALA A 143 5.35 -10.03 9.91
CA ALA A 143 4.64 -9.11 10.79
C ALA A 143 4.67 -7.66 10.27
N VAL A 144 5.84 -7.21 9.78
CA VAL A 144 5.98 -5.87 9.17
C VAL A 144 5.08 -5.71 7.95
N CYS A 145 4.95 -6.73 7.10
CA CYS A 145 4.05 -6.68 5.94
C CYS A 145 2.57 -6.79 6.33
N LEU A 146 2.23 -7.59 7.34
CA LEU A 146 0.85 -7.79 7.79
C LEU A 146 0.26 -6.54 8.46
N ARG A 147 1.05 -5.82 9.28
CA ARG A 147 0.58 -4.65 10.05
C ARG A 147 -0.12 -3.58 9.18
N PRO A 148 0.45 -3.08 8.06
CA PRO A 148 -0.25 -2.13 7.20
C PRO A 148 -1.54 -2.68 6.59
N LEU A 149 -1.58 -3.97 6.25
CA LEU A 149 -2.75 -4.60 5.64
C LEU A 149 -3.90 -4.74 6.65
N GLU A 150 -3.58 -5.14 7.88
CA GLU A 150 -4.56 -5.19 8.99
C GLU A 150 -5.08 -3.78 9.34
N GLN A 151 -4.21 -2.78 9.31
CA GLN A 151 -4.60 -1.38 9.45
C GLN A 151 -5.53 -0.92 8.32
N LEU A 152 -5.26 -1.32 7.07
CA LEU A 152 -6.15 -1.02 5.95
C LEU A 152 -7.54 -1.62 6.17
N ALA A 153 -7.59 -2.92 6.48
CA ALA A 153 -8.86 -3.62 6.71
C ALA A 153 -9.65 -3.00 7.88
N SER A 154 -9.01 -2.78 9.03
CA SER A 154 -9.66 -2.17 10.20
C SER A 154 -10.15 -0.73 9.94
N LYS A 155 -9.35 0.09 9.25
CA LYS A 155 -9.77 1.45 8.89
C LYS A 155 -10.96 1.46 7.94
N LEU A 156 -11.05 0.49 7.02
CA LEU A 156 -12.22 0.33 6.14
C LEU A 156 -13.45 -0.11 6.93
N VAL A 157 -13.33 -1.05 7.88
CA VAL A 157 -14.42 -1.43 8.81
C VAL A 157 -14.98 -0.20 9.53
N GLN A 158 -14.10 0.58 10.19
CA GLN A 158 -14.50 1.78 10.93
C GLN A 158 -15.15 2.82 10.01
N GLY A 159 -14.63 2.95 8.78
CA GLY A 159 -15.22 3.81 7.75
C GLY A 159 -16.66 3.41 7.39
N PHE A 160 -16.97 2.10 7.39
CA PHE A 160 -18.32 1.60 7.17
C PHE A 160 -19.23 1.77 8.40
N GLU A 161 -18.74 1.48 9.61
CA GLU A 161 -19.53 1.58 10.86
C GLU A 161 -19.96 3.03 11.17
N CYS A 162 -19.05 4.00 11.01
CA CYS A 162 -19.41 5.43 11.13
C CYS A 162 -20.45 5.89 10.09
N SER A 163 -20.71 5.12 9.02
CA SER A 163 -21.74 5.44 8.03
C SER A 163 -23.10 4.81 8.33
N SER A 164 -23.16 3.80 9.21
CA SER A 164 -24.40 3.09 9.56
C SER A 164 -25.12 3.66 10.78
N ASP A 165 -24.41 4.30 11.72
CA ASP A 165 -25.04 4.89 12.92
C ASP A 165 -25.80 6.20 12.66
N ASP A 166 -25.58 6.84 11.51
CA ASP A 166 -26.38 7.98 11.04
C ASP A 166 -27.79 7.57 10.60
N LYS A 167 -28.16 6.27 10.64
CA LYS A 167 -29.45 5.78 10.15
C LYS A 167 -30.62 5.95 11.12
N ILE A 168 -30.39 6.49 12.33
CA ILE A 168 -31.46 6.81 13.30
C ILE A 168 -31.96 8.26 13.17
N PHE A 169 -31.23 9.13 12.48
CA PHE A 169 -31.70 10.48 12.19
C PHE A 169 -31.88 10.69 10.69
N SER A 170 -33.07 11.19 10.32
CA SER A 170 -33.38 11.80 9.03
C SER A 170 -33.72 10.83 7.87
N ILE A 171 -34.99 10.39 7.85
CA ILE A 171 -35.74 10.14 6.60
C ILE A 171 -35.91 11.45 5.78
N SER A 172 -35.51 12.60 6.35
CA SER A 172 -35.67 13.94 5.79
C SER A 172 -34.61 14.34 4.75
N ASP A 173 -33.51 13.60 4.59
CA ASP A 173 -32.43 13.92 3.64
C ASP A 173 -32.63 13.36 2.23
N GLN A 174 -33.79 12.78 1.91
CA GLN A 174 -34.09 12.33 0.54
C GLN A 174 -34.20 13.47 -0.50
N LEU A 175 -34.10 14.73 -0.09
CA LEU A 175 -34.12 15.91 -0.97
C LEU A 175 -32.79 16.68 -1.04
N GLN A 176 -31.73 16.27 -0.35
CA GLN A 176 -30.41 16.93 -0.47
C GLN A 176 -29.43 16.12 -1.31
N SER A 177 -28.80 16.85 -2.23
CA SER A 177 -27.82 16.38 -3.21
C SER A 177 -26.68 15.54 -2.59
N PRO A 178 -26.14 14.55 -3.31
CA PRO A 178 -25.18 13.58 -2.79
C PRO A 178 -23.75 14.10 -2.85
N THR A 179 -23.44 15.13 -2.09
CA THR A 179 -22.05 15.56 -1.91
C THR A 179 -21.86 15.82 -0.44
N ASN A 180 -21.55 14.77 0.32
CA ASN A 180 -21.07 14.92 1.68
C ASN A 180 -19.52 14.92 1.62
N PRO A 181 -18.86 16.09 1.48
CA PRO A 181 -17.41 16.19 1.27
C PRO A 181 -16.58 15.53 2.38
N ARG A 182 -17.19 15.33 3.55
CA ARG A 182 -16.58 14.75 4.76
C ARG A 182 -16.35 13.23 4.68
N GLN A 183 -17.16 12.49 3.93
CA GLN A 183 -16.94 11.05 3.68
C GLN A 183 -15.84 10.82 2.65
N ASN A 184 -15.79 11.66 1.61
CA ASN A 184 -14.74 11.61 0.59
C ASN A 184 -13.37 11.99 1.15
N SER A 185 -13.29 12.95 2.09
CA SER A 185 -12.02 13.34 2.72
C SER A 185 -11.41 12.23 3.58
N LYS A 186 -12.22 11.55 4.41
CA LYS A 186 -11.76 10.40 5.21
C LYS A 186 -11.30 9.24 4.32
N CYS A 187 -12.05 8.89 3.27
CA CYS A 187 -11.63 7.86 2.31
C CYS A 187 -10.38 8.26 1.53
N HIS A 188 -10.16 9.56 1.24
CA HIS A 188 -8.96 10.02 0.55
C HIS A 188 -7.70 9.93 1.41
N GLU A 189 -7.82 10.16 2.72
CA GLU A 189 -6.74 9.90 3.68
C GLU A 189 -6.41 8.40 3.78
N LEU A 190 -7.42 7.52 3.74
CA LEU A 190 -7.22 6.05 3.77
C LEU A 190 -6.39 5.53 2.60
N VAL A 191 -6.43 6.21 1.45
CA VAL A 191 -5.76 5.79 0.22
C VAL A 191 -4.50 6.63 -0.07
N ASN A 192 -4.07 7.47 0.87
CA ASN A 192 -2.78 8.17 0.77
C ASN A 192 -1.61 7.21 0.98
N ASP A 193 -1.75 6.22 1.87
CA ASP A 193 -0.74 5.19 2.14
C ASP A 193 -0.83 3.98 1.19
N PHE A 194 -1.58 4.10 0.08
CA PHE A 194 -1.84 3.03 -0.90
C PHE A 194 -0.57 2.29 -1.36
N GLN A 195 0.54 3.02 -1.48
CA GLN A 195 1.81 2.45 -1.92
C GLN A 195 2.36 1.44 -0.90
N VAL A 196 2.25 1.74 0.40
CA VAL A 196 2.70 0.81 1.46
C VAL A 196 1.84 -0.44 1.45
N TYR A 197 0.51 -0.31 1.36
CA TYR A 197 -0.38 -1.48 1.28
C TYR A 197 -0.07 -2.36 0.07
N THR A 198 0.18 -1.73 -1.08
CA THR A 198 0.55 -2.42 -2.32
C THR A 198 1.87 -3.16 -2.19
N TRP A 199 2.93 -2.50 -1.71
CA TRP A 199 4.25 -3.11 -1.54
C TRP A 199 4.26 -4.19 -0.46
N SER A 200 3.55 -3.98 0.65
CA SER A 200 3.41 -5.00 1.70
C SER A 200 2.70 -6.26 1.19
N ALA A 201 1.59 -6.11 0.47
CA ALA A 201 0.86 -7.24 -0.11
C ALA A 201 1.74 -8.04 -1.08
N ARG A 202 2.44 -7.33 -1.98
CA ARG A 202 3.32 -7.93 -2.99
C ARG A 202 4.55 -8.60 -2.36
N ALA A 203 5.18 -7.95 -1.38
CA ALA A 203 6.32 -8.49 -0.65
C ALA A 203 5.93 -9.76 0.11
N LEU A 204 4.82 -9.72 0.86
CA LEU A 204 4.31 -10.85 1.62
C LEU A 204 3.98 -12.03 0.71
N ALA A 205 3.21 -11.78 -0.36
CA ALA A 205 2.83 -12.84 -1.28
C ALA A 205 4.02 -13.45 -2.02
N SER A 206 4.98 -12.63 -2.45
CA SER A 206 6.19 -13.12 -3.12
C SER A 206 7.06 -13.94 -2.19
N LEU A 207 7.22 -13.49 -0.94
CA LEU A 207 8.00 -14.22 0.06
C LEU A 207 7.33 -15.54 0.45
N THR A 208 6.02 -15.52 0.71
CA THR A 208 5.25 -16.73 0.98
C THR A 208 5.29 -17.69 -0.20
N SER A 209 5.10 -17.23 -1.44
CA SER A 209 5.15 -18.10 -2.63
C SER A 209 6.53 -18.74 -2.83
N ARG A 210 7.60 -17.98 -2.57
CA ARG A 210 8.97 -18.45 -2.70
C ARG A 210 9.40 -19.37 -1.57
N SER A 211 8.81 -19.27 -0.38
CA SER A 211 9.14 -20.16 0.74
C SER A 211 8.99 -21.63 0.35
N ARG A 212 8.02 -21.98 -0.51
CA ARG A 212 7.87 -23.34 -1.04
C ARG A 212 9.16 -23.95 -1.62
N LYS A 213 10.03 -23.14 -2.23
CA LYS A 213 11.25 -23.59 -2.90
C LYS A 213 12.53 -23.14 -2.19
N GLU A 214 12.47 -22.00 -1.51
CA GLU A 214 13.65 -21.32 -0.98
C GLU A 214 13.80 -21.48 0.54
N ASP A 215 12.75 -21.87 1.26
CA ASP A 215 12.78 -22.13 2.70
C ASP A 215 13.33 -23.53 2.98
N ARG A 216 14.62 -23.60 3.30
CA ARG A 216 15.32 -24.87 3.56
C ARG A 216 14.91 -25.51 4.89
N PHE A 217 14.48 -24.69 5.85
CA PHE A 217 14.18 -25.12 7.21
C PHE A 217 12.68 -25.31 7.46
N GLY A 218 11.83 -24.97 6.48
CA GLY A 218 10.37 -25.05 6.60
C GLY A 218 9.79 -24.03 7.60
N VAL A 219 10.56 -23.01 7.97
CA VAL A 219 10.19 -21.96 8.93
C VAL A 219 8.84 -21.33 8.58
N ALA A 220 8.60 -21.05 7.31
CA ALA A 220 7.41 -20.35 6.86
C ALA A 220 6.13 -21.16 7.04
N GLN A 221 6.22 -22.48 6.89
CA GLN A 221 5.10 -23.39 7.13
C GLN A 221 4.89 -23.61 8.63
N LEU A 222 5.97 -23.74 9.40
CA LEU A 222 5.92 -23.98 10.84
C LEU A 222 5.48 -22.75 11.66
N SER A 223 5.71 -21.54 11.16
CA SER A 223 5.40 -20.30 11.88
C SER A 223 3.92 -19.91 11.87
N GLY A 224 3.09 -20.58 11.05
CA GLY A 224 1.69 -20.20 10.82
C GLY A 224 1.51 -18.89 10.04
N SER A 225 2.60 -18.23 9.60
CA SER A 225 2.52 -16.94 8.91
C SER A 225 1.91 -17.06 7.52
N ASN A 226 1.97 -18.24 6.87
CA ASN A 226 1.32 -18.47 5.58
C ASN A 226 -0.21 -18.38 5.67
N ALA A 227 -0.82 -18.97 6.71
CA ALA A 227 -2.25 -18.88 6.96
C ALA A 227 -2.67 -17.45 7.31
N ALA A 228 -1.85 -16.74 8.11
CA ALA A 228 -2.05 -15.33 8.40
C ALA A 228 -1.98 -14.46 7.13
N ALA A 229 -0.99 -14.72 6.25
CA ALA A 229 -0.83 -14.01 4.98
C ALA A 229 -2.04 -14.16 4.07
N ILE A 230 -2.48 -15.40 3.80
CA ILE A 230 -3.66 -15.66 2.98
C ILE A 230 -4.91 -15.03 3.58
N SER A 231 -5.14 -15.22 4.89
CA SER A 231 -6.33 -14.69 5.56
C SER A 231 -6.38 -13.17 5.51
N THR A 232 -5.28 -12.49 5.79
CA THR A 232 -5.21 -11.03 5.79
C THR A 232 -5.33 -10.46 4.37
N LEU A 233 -4.73 -11.10 3.36
CA LEU A 233 -4.88 -10.68 1.96
C LEU A 233 -6.32 -10.81 1.46
N ILE A 234 -7.00 -11.93 1.74
CA ILE A 234 -8.41 -12.12 1.36
C ILE A 234 -9.31 -11.16 2.14
N ALA A 235 -9.07 -10.97 3.44
CA ALA A 235 -9.81 -9.99 4.26
C ALA A 235 -9.68 -8.57 3.69
N CYS A 236 -8.46 -8.15 3.33
CA CYS A 236 -8.24 -6.86 2.67
C CYS A 236 -8.95 -6.78 1.32
N LEU A 237 -8.91 -7.84 0.51
CA LEU A 237 -9.61 -7.86 -0.77
C LEU A 237 -11.11 -7.68 -0.57
N LEU A 238 -11.71 -8.39 0.38
CA LEU A 238 -13.12 -8.27 0.72
C LEU A 238 -13.48 -6.85 1.18
N ALA A 239 -12.66 -6.23 2.03
CA ALA A 239 -12.86 -4.86 2.49
C ALA A 239 -12.77 -3.82 1.34
N VAL A 240 -11.88 -4.05 0.37
CA VAL A 240 -11.80 -3.20 -0.83
C VAL A 240 -12.96 -3.46 -1.77
N GLU A 241 -13.39 -4.71 -1.94
CA GLU A 241 -14.56 -5.05 -2.75
C GLU A 241 -15.86 -4.41 -2.20
N THR A 242 -16.02 -4.33 -0.86
CA THR A 242 -17.14 -3.61 -0.25
C THR A 242 -17.05 -2.12 -0.46
N LEU A 243 -15.85 -1.53 -0.38
CA LEU A 243 -15.64 -0.11 -0.71
C LEU A 243 -16.07 0.19 -2.15
N MET A 244 -15.80 -0.73 -3.06
CA MET A 244 -16.21 -0.62 -4.48
C MET A 244 -17.71 -0.88 -4.70
N GLY A 245 -18.47 -1.24 -3.66
CA GLY A 245 -19.90 -1.57 -3.75
C GLY A 245 -20.19 -2.95 -4.34
N LYS A 246 -19.21 -3.86 -4.41
CA LYS A 246 -19.47 -5.27 -4.76
C LYS A 246 -20.15 -5.94 -3.57
N LYS A 247 -21.31 -6.56 -3.80
CA LYS A 247 -21.99 -7.34 -2.77
C LYS A 247 -21.14 -8.55 -2.41
N ILE A 248 -20.77 -8.67 -1.14
CA ILE A 248 -20.21 -9.92 -0.61
C ILE A 248 -21.38 -10.85 -0.28
N SER A 249 -21.92 -11.55 -1.27
CA SER A 249 -22.91 -12.60 -1.01
C SER A 249 -22.20 -13.94 -0.82
N LEU A 250 -22.43 -14.58 0.34
CA LEU A 250 -22.20 -16.00 0.53
C LEU A 250 -23.14 -16.74 -0.43
N GLN A 251 -22.66 -17.16 -1.59
CA GLN A 251 -23.45 -18.06 -2.44
C GLN A 251 -23.30 -19.48 -1.89
N PRO A 252 -24.37 -20.20 -1.53
CA PRO A 252 -24.23 -21.55 -1.01
C PRO A 252 -23.71 -22.50 -2.09
N SER A 253 -22.60 -23.19 -1.77
CA SER A 253 -21.89 -24.15 -2.63
C SER A 253 -22.62 -25.48 -2.80
N HIS A 254 -23.90 -25.46 -3.22
CA HIS A 254 -24.70 -26.67 -3.44
C HIS A 254 -25.33 -26.78 -4.84
N GLN A 255 -24.80 -26.08 -5.85
CA GLN A 255 -25.22 -26.26 -7.24
C GLN A 255 -24.01 -26.28 -8.18
N LEU A 256 -23.09 -27.21 -7.97
CA LEU A 256 -22.03 -27.53 -8.92
C LEU A 256 -22.16 -28.98 -9.41
N MET A 257 -23.27 -29.25 -10.11
CA MET A 257 -23.34 -30.38 -11.02
C MET A 257 -24.18 -29.93 -12.22
N GLY A 258 -23.51 -29.63 -13.35
CA GLY A 258 -24.18 -29.41 -14.61
C GLY A 258 -23.61 -28.28 -15.47
N ALA A 259 -22.96 -28.68 -16.55
CA ALA A 259 -22.77 -27.95 -17.81
C ALA A 259 -21.82 -26.75 -17.82
N PHE A 260 -20.63 -27.03 -18.35
CA PHE A 260 -19.79 -26.12 -19.11
C PHE A 260 -20.65 -25.32 -20.12
N SER A 261 -20.89 -24.04 -19.85
CA SER A 261 -21.25 -23.07 -20.89
C SER A 261 -20.74 -21.69 -20.51
N THR A 262 -19.78 -21.24 -21.30
CA THR A 262 -19.28 -19.88 -21.44
C THR A 262 -20.36 -18.80 -21.34
N LYS A 263 -20.56 -18.19 -20.17
CA LYS A 263 -21.16 -16.85 -20.02
C LYS A 263 -20.54 -16.09 -18.86
N SER A 264 -19.36 -15.52 -19.12
CA SER A 264 -19.04 -14.21 -18.56
C SER A 264 -20.17 -13.25 -18.96
N ALA A 265 -20.66 -12.45 -18.00
CA ALA A 265 -21.81 -11.54 -18.09
C ALA A 265 -23.20 -12.20 -17.90
N THR A 266 -23.60 -12.37 -16.64
CA THR A 266 -25.00 -12.19 -16.25
C THR A 266 -25.13 -10.81 -15.63
N PHE A 267 -25.38 -9.80 -16.46
CA PHE A 267 -25.99 -8.55 -16.02
C PHE A 267 -27.36 -8.91 -15.43
N SER A 268 -27.54 -8.71 -14.13
CA SER A 268 -28.86 -8.76 -13.51
C SER A 268 -29.66 -7.56 -14.01
N THR A 269 -30.53 -7.79 -14.99
CA THR A 269 -31.54 -6.84 -15.44
C THR A 269 -32.63 -6.76 -14.37
N GLY A 270 -32.50 -5.81 -13.45
CA GLY A 270 -33.50 -5.53 -12.42
C GLY A 270 -33.20 -4.19 -11.75
N ARG A 271 -33.81 -3.13 -12.28
CA ARG A 271 -33.72 -1.70 -11.86
C ARG A 271 -32.34 -1.05 -12.03
N ARG A 272 -32.12 -0.52 -13.24
CA ARG A 272 -31.07 0.44 -13.56
C ARG A 272 -31.39 1.76 -12.82
N ASP A 273 -30.89 1.91 -11.60
CA ASP A 273 -30.73 3.25 -11.03
C ASP A 273 -29.59 3.95 -11.78
N VAL A 274 -29.89 5.13 -12.31
CA VAL A 274 -29.14 5.96 -13.28
C VAL A 274 -27.80 6.51 -12.72
N ARG A 275 -27.18 5.84 -11.74
CA ARG A 275 -26.09 6.41 -10.92
C ARG A 275 -24.69 5.83 -11.13
N THR A 276 -24.51 4.89 -12.05
CA THR A 276 -23.21 4.22 -12.26
C THR A 276 -22.28 4.93 -13.25
N GLY A 277 -22.79 5.89 -14.02
CA GLY A 277 -21.99 6.60 -15.04
C GLY A 277 -21.03 7.66 -14.49
N LYS A 278 -21.35 8.29 -13.35
CA LYS A 278 -20.59 9.44 -12.81
C LYS A 278 -19.59 9.09 -11.68
N ARG A 279 -19.58 7.84 -11.19
CA ARG A 279 -18.70 7.39 -10.10
C ARG A 279 -17.33 6.85 -10.57
N ARG A 280 -17.15 6.64 -11.88
CA ARG A 280 -15.93 6.01 -12.44
C ARG A 280 -14.70 6.94 -12.48
N ASP A 281 -14.90 8.25 -12.44
CA ASP A 281 -13.81 9.24 -12.60
C ASP A 281 -13.26 9.78 -11.27
N ASP A 282 -13.72 9.25 -10.13
CA ASP A 282 -13.21 9.64 -8.82
C ASP A 282 -11.86 8.96 -8.54
N PRO A 283 -10.77 9.71 -8.26
CA PRO A 283 -9.45 9.18 -7.92
C PRO A 283 -9.46 8.12 -6.81
N LEU A 284 -10.48 8.10 -5.95
CA LEU A 284 -10.68 7.06 -4.94
C LEU A 284 -10.95 5.68 -5.56
N TYR A 285 -11.84 5.63 -6.54
CA TYR A 285 -12.22 4.36 -7.17
C TYR A 285 -11.07 3.79 -7.99
N SER A 286 -10.34 4.62 -8.73
CA SER A 286 -9.18 4.16 -9.52
C SER A 286 -8.11 3.49 -8.65
N LYS A 287 -7.81 4.08 -7.49
CA LYS A 287 -6.90 3.49 -6.51
C LYS A 287 -7.48 2.22 -5.86
N ALA A 288 -8.78 2.18 -5.55
CA ALA A 288 -9.42 0.97 -5.03
C ALA A 288 -9.39 -0.20 -6.02
N TYR A 289 -9.64 0.06 -7.32
CA TYR A 289 -9.47 -0.94 -8.38
C TYR A 289 -8.04 -1.45 -8.46
N ALA A 290 -7.06 -0.56 -8.44
CA ALA A 290 -5.64 -0.94 -8.44
C ALA A 290 -5.28 -1.77 -7.20
N MET A 291 -5.82 -1.45 -6.03
CA MET A 291 -5.60 -2.23 -4.80
C MET A 291 -6.16 -3.63 -4.93
N ALA A 292 -7.41 -3.72 -5.41
CA ALA A 292 -8.08 -5.00 -5.57
C ALA A 292 -7.36 -5.87 -6.60
N ASP A 293 -6.80 -5.28 -7.65
CA ASP A 293 -5.98 -6.00 -8.62
C ASP A 293 -4.70 -6.56 -7.98
N VAL A 294 -3.93 -5.71 -7.29
CA VAL A 294 -2.72 -6.11 -6.57
C VAL A 294 -3.02 -7.23 -5.56
N LEU A 295 -4.10 -7.11 -4.79
CA LEU A 295 -4.49 -8.12 -3.82
C LEU A 295 -4.86 -9.45 -4.51
N ARG A 296 -5.60 -9.41 -5.62
CA ARG A 296 -5.91 -10.61 -6.41
C ARG A 296 -4.65 -11.26 -6.97
N THR A 297 -3.75 -10.50 -7.60
CA THR A 297 -2.51 -11.05 -8.14
C THR A 297 -1.62 -11.62 -7.05
N SER A 298 -1.59 -10.98 -5.87
CA SER A 298 -0.85 -11.45 -4.70
C SER A 298 -1.41 -12.79 -4.18
N ILE A 299 -2.74 -12.90 -4.05
CA ILE A 299 -3.41 -14.15 -3.65
C ILE A 299 -3.15 -15.25 -4.68
N TYR A 300 -3.33 -14.96 -5.98
CA TYR A 300 -3.04 -15.91 -7.06
C TYR A 300 -1.59 -16.37 -7.08
N GLY A 301 -0.63 -15.49 -6.76
CA GLY A 301 0.78 -15.87 -6.64
C GLY A 301 0.98 -16.98 -5.61
N ILE A 302 0.41 -16.82 -4.41
CA ILE A 302 0.49 -17.83 -3.35
C ILE A 302 -0.29 -19.09 -3.73
N VAL A 303 -1.54 -18.94 -4.21
CA VAL A 303 -2.40 -20.07 -4.57
C VAL A 303 -1.78 -20.88 -5.71
N SER A 304 -1.16 -20.24 -6.71
CA SER A 304 -0.43 -20.93 -7.78
C SER A 304 0.79 -21.67 -7.24
N ALA A 305 1.56 -21.03 -6.34
CA ALA A 305 2.72 -21.65 -5.73
C ALA A 305 2.33 -22.90 -4.92
N PHE A 306 1.25 -22.85 -4.12
CA PHE A 306 0.84 -23.93 -3.23
C PHE A 306 -0.39 -24.73 -3.73
N HIS A 307 -0.71 -24.65 -5.02
CA HIS A 307 -1.98 -25.15 -5.56
C HIS A 307 -2.25 -26.61 -5.19
N HIS A 308 -1.25 -27.49 -5.40
CA HIS A 308 -1.39 -28.91 -5.09
C HIS A 308 -1.59 -29.17 -3.59
N GLU A 309 -0.89 -28.43 -2.72
CA GLU A 309 -1.00 -28.58 -1.27
C GLU A 309 -2.36 -28.11 -0.79
N MET A 310 -2.81 -26.93 -1.22
CA MET A 310 -4.13 -26.40 -0.90
C MET A 310 -5.26 -27.29 -1.42
N LEU A 311 -5.14 -27.84 -2.65
CA LEU A 311 -6.14 -28.74 -3.22
C LEU A 311 -6.22 -30.07 -2.47
N ASN A 312 -5.07 -30.59 -2.02
CA ASN A 312 -5.04 -31.78 -1.17
C ASN A 312 -5.65 -31.51 0.22
N SER A 313 -5.32 -30.38 0.86
CA SER A 313 -5.97 -29.95 2.11
C SER A 313 -7.48 -29.76 1.93
N ALA A 314 -7.93 -29.24 0.79
CA ALA A 314 -9.36 -29.11 0.46
C ALA A 314 -10.05 -30.47 0.36
N LYS A 315 -9.46 -31.44 -0.34
CA LYS A 315 -9.97 -32.82 -0.43
C LYS A 315 -10.01 -33.53 0.93
N ALA A 316 -9.05 -33.23 1.80
CA ALA A 316 -8.98 -33.78 3.15
C ALA A 316 -9.90 -33.07 4.16
N GLY A 317 -10.58 -31.98 3.76
CA GLY A 317 -11.38 -31.15 4.68
C GLY A 317 -10.53 -30.35 5.69
N LEU A 318 -9.22 -30.21 5.45
CA LEU A 318 -8.27 -29.52 6.32
C LEU A 318 -7.91 -28.10 5.84
N LEU A 319 -8.47 -27.65 4.72
CA LEU A 319 -8.15 -26.34 4.13
C LEU A 319 -8.34 -25.17 5.11
N GLU A 320 -9.42 -25.17 5.89
CA GLU A 320 -9.66 -24.14 6.90
C GLU A 320 -8.59 -24.13 7.98
N LYS A 321 -8.19 -25.32 8.44
CA LYS A 321 -7.20 -25.49 9.50
C LYS A 321 -5.79 -25.09 9.04
N ASP A 322 -5.43 -25.44 7.82
CA ASP A 322 -4.07 -25.32 7.31
C ASP A 322 -3.79 -23.93 6.72
N TRP A 323 -4.80 -23.27 6.14
CA TRP A 323 -4.61 -22.06 5.33
C TRP A 323 -5.41 -20.83 5.78
N ILE A 324 -6.35 -20.99 6.73
CA ILE A 324 -7.08 -19.87 7.33
C ILE A 324 -6.64 -19.68 8.78
N THR A 325 -6.38 -18.44 9.17
CA THR A 325 -5.88 -18.12 10.51
C THR A 325 -6.87 -18.56 11.58
N SER A 326 -6.32 -19.18 12.62
CA SER A 326 -6.79 -19.23 14.01
C SER A 326 -7.77 -18.16 14.47
N SER A 327 -7.22 -16.95 14.38
CA SER A 327 -7.73 -15.74 14.99
C SER A 327 -8.92 -15.16 14.24
N LYS A 328 -9.61 -14.22 14.90
CA LYS A 328 -10.62 -13.40 14.22
C LYS A 328 -9.92 -12.62 13.08
N PRO A 329 -10.39 -12.76 11.83
CA PRO A 329 -9.80 -12.03 10.72
C PRO A 329 -10.10 -10.53 10.83
N PRO A 330 -9.27 -9.67 10.20
CA PRO A 330 -9.43 -8.22 10.29
C PRO A 330 -10.68 -7.72 9.55
N PHE A 331 -11.21 -8.49 8.60
CA PHE A 331 -12.47 -8.21 7.89
C PHE A 331 -13.14 -9.52 7.44
N GLY A 332 -14.46 -9.59 7.55
CA GLY A 332 -15.26 -10.76 7.15
C GLY A 332 -15.31 -11.88 8.20
N THR A 333 -15.90 -13.02 7.83
CA THR A 333 -15.94 -14.24 8.65
C THR A 333 -14.99 -15.30 8.09
N ARG A 334 -14.66 -16.32 8.89
CA ARG A 334 -13.75 -17.41 8.45
C ARG A 334 -14.35 -18.21 7.30
N GLU A 335 -15.65 -18.44 7.32
CA GLU A 335 -16.40 -19.11 6.26
C GLU A 335 -16.33 -18.31 4.95
N LEU A 336 -16.43 -16.99 5.04
CA LEU A 336 -16.37 -16.11 3.88
C LEU A 336 -14.96 -16.10 3.26
N LEU A 337 -13.92 -16.10 4.08
CA LEU A 337 -12.53 -16.20 3.64
C LEU A 337 -12.29 -17.53 2.93
N LEU A 338 -12.77 -18.63 3.52
CA LEU A 338 -12.67 -19.97 2.97
C LEU A 338 -13.41 -20.08 1.62
N GLN A 339 -14.61 -19.52 1.52
CA GLN A 339 -15.36 -19.51 0.26
C GLN A 339 -14.60 -18.74 -0.83
N LYS A 340 -14.01 -17.59 -0.48
CA LYS A 340 -13.19 -16.83 -1.44
C LYS A 340 -11.94 -17.60 -1.84
N LEU A 341 -11.28 -18.27 -0.91
CA LEU A 341 -10.12 -19.10 -1.22
C LEU A 341 -10.47 -20.24 -2.20
N HIS A 342 -11.63 -20.89 -2.02
CA HIS A 342 -12.13 -21.87 -3.00
C HIS A 342 -12.29 -21.28 -4.40
N LEU A 343 -12.86 -20.07 -4.53
CA LEU A 343 -12.96 -19.41 -5.83
C LEU A 343 -11.60 -19.16 -6.49
N PHE A 344 -10.56 -18.87 -5.71
CA PHE A 344 -9.19 -18.74 -6.23
C PHE A 344 -8.58 -20.10 -6.62
N LEU A 345 -8.90 -21.17 -5.89
CA LEU A 345 -8.43 -22.53 -6.19
C LEU A 345 -9.08 -23.11 -7.45
N ASP A 346 -10.38 -22.86 -7.63
CA ASP A 346 -11.16 -23.33 -8.78
C ASP A 346 -10.79 -22.58 -10.07
N PHE A 347 -10.28 -21.35 -9.94
CA PHE A 347 -9.83 -20.56 -11.08
C PHE A 347 -8.45 -21.02 -11.56
N GLN A 348 -8.44 -22.02 -12.45
CA GLN A 348 -7.25 -22.35 -13.25
C GLN A 348 -7.21 -21.47 -14.50
N ALA A 349 -6.14 -20.67 -14.63
CA ALA A 349 -5.75 -20.14 -15.92
C ALA A 349 -5.28 -21.34 -16.78
N SER A 350 -6.12 -21.71 -17.76
CA SER A 350 -5.84 -22.75 -18.75
C SER A 350 -4.70 -22.37 -19.66
#